data_AF-A0A450YQJ0-F1
#
_entry.id   AF-A0A450YQJ0-F1
#
_cell.length_a   1.000
_cell.length_b   1.000
_cell.length_c   1.000
_cell.angle_alpha   90.00
_cell.angle_beta   90.00
_cell.angle_gamma   90.00
#
_symmetry.space_group_name_H-M   'P 1'
#
loop_
_entity.id
_entity.type
_entity.pdbx_description
1 polymer ?
#
loop_
_entity_poly.entity_id
_entity_poly.type
_entity_poly.pdbx_seq_one_letter_code
_entity_poly.pdbx_strand_id
1 'polypeptide(L)'
;MFLRIWNPEIEPEGEFVWRLITDGSSSQVLVLLFQVILAGQTPKWDERDQEWKAVLDRLGNSGYYPMDQAGMLYADTFVRMVGKHEILIIKRNEQRHWTRSAALNDADATIAQAMHIQEEHAR
;
A
#
# COMPACT_ATOMS: atom_id res chain seq x y z
N MET A 1 -10.61 9.72 -2.97
CA MET A 1 -11.19 9.60 -1.61
C MET A 1 -10.13 9.79 -0.53
N PHE A 2 -9.01 9.06 -0.57
CA PHE A 2 -7.93 9.16 0.42
C PHE A 2 -7.44 10.60 0.68
N LEU A 3 -6.95 11.31 -0.36
CA LEU A 3 -6.43 12.69 -0.20
C LEU A 3 -7.45 13.65 0.45
N ARG A 4 -8.73 13.53 0.05
CA ARG A 4 -9.81 14.36 0.58
C ARG A 4 -10.03 14.16 2.09
N ILE A 5 -9.77 12.96 2.59
CA ILE A 5 -9.94 12.63 4.01
C ILE A 5 -8.70 13.09 4.80
N TRP A 6 -7.50 12.95 4.24
CA TRP A 6 -6.25 13.08 5.00
C TRP A 6 -5.50 14.40 4.82
N ASN A 7 -5.66 15.12 3.69
CA ASN A 7 -5.03 16.44 3.53
C ASN A 7 -5.43 17.46 4.61
N PRO A 8 -6.70 17.52 5.07
CA PRO A 8 -7.08 18.45 6.14
C PRO A 8 -6.29 18.29 7.45
N GLU A 9 -5.67 17.13 7.69
CA GLU A 9 -4.88 16.85 8.90
C GLU A 9 -3.44 17.36 8.83
N ILE A 10 -2.97 17.74 7.63
CA ILE A 10 -1.58 18.19 7.39
C ILE A 10 -1.49 19.56 6.72
N GLU A 11 -2.63 20.12 6.32
CA GLU A 11 -2.74 21.50 5.88
C GLU A 11 -2.59 22.47 7.08
N PRO A 12 -1.99 23.66 6.87
CA PRO A 12 -1.47 24.19 5.60
C PRO A 12 -0.02 23.80 5.30
N GLU A 13 0.69 23.13 6.21
CA GLU A 13 2.14 22.95 6.10
C GLU A 13 2.55 21.94 5.02
N GLY A 14 1.71 20.95 4.74
CA GLY A 14 1.98 19.91 3.76
C GLY A 14 0.75 19.43 3.01
N GLU A 15 1.00 18.62 2.00
CA GLU A 15 -0.02 17.96 1.19
C GLU A 15 0.37 16.51 0.88
N PHE A 16 -0.62 15.62 0.83
CA PHE A 16 -0.42 14.29 0.27
C PHE A 16 -0.48 14.38 -1.24
N VAL A 17 0.56 13.87 -1.87
CA VAL A 17 0.64 13.57 -3.29
C VAL A 17 0.73 12.08 -3.47
N TRP A 18 0.31 11.58 -4.62
CA TRP A 18 0.36 10.14 -4.88
C TRP A 18 0.67 9.86 -6.34
N ARG A 19 1.18 8.65 -6.58
CA ARG A 19 1.36 8.09 -7.91
C ARG A 19 0.97 6.61 -7.94
N LEU A 20 0.52 6.18 -9.11
CA LEU A 20 0.39 4.76 -9.44
C LEU A 20 1.70 4.29 -10.06
N ILE A 21 2.24 3.19 -9.54
CA ILE A 21 3.34 2.44 -10.14
C ILE A 21 2.73 1.15 -10.70
N THR A 22 2.88 0.96 -12.01
CA THR A 22 2.37 -0.20 -12.74
C THR A 22 3.29 -0.55 -13.90
N ASP A 23 3.32 -1.81 -14.31
CA ASP A 23 4.04 -2.29 -15.49
C ASP A 23 3.31 -2.04 -16.82
N GLY A 24 2.05 -1.56 -16.77
CA GLY A 24 1.15 -1.44 -17.90
C GLY A 24 -0.29 -1.84 -17.56
N SER A 25 -1.15 -1.97 -18.58
CA SER A 25 -2.59 -2.28 -18.41
C SER A 25 -2.87 -3.73 -18.00
N SER A 26 -1.87 -4.60 -17.95
CA SER A 26 -2.01 -6.03 -17.68
C SER A 26 -1.63 -6.46 -16.26
N SER A 27 -1.08 -5.58 -15.42
CA SER A 27 -0.67 -5.99 -14.07
C SER A 27 -1.86 -6.39 -13.21
N GLN A 28 -1.80 -7.59 -12.63
CA GLN A 28 -2.78 -8.07 -11.65
C GLN A 28 -2.62 -7.38 -10.29
N VAL A 29 -1.53 -6.63 -10.09
CA VAL A 29 -1.17 -5.96 -8.85
C VAL A 29 -0.89 -4.48 -9.15
N LEU A 30 -1.42 -3.60 -8.32
CA LEU A 30 -1.21 -2.16 -8.34
C LEU A 30 -0.33 -1.76 -7.16
N VAL A 31 0.54 -0.79 -7.40
CA VAL A 31 1.30 -0.13 -6.34
C VAL A 31 0.91 1.34 -6.30
N LEU A 32 0.41 1.79 -5.15
CA LEU A 32 0.11 3.18 -4.87
C LEU A 32 1.16 3.70 -3.89
N LEU A 33 1.87 4.74 -4.28
CA LEU A 33 2.79 5.45 -3.41
C LEU A 33 2.21 6.82 -3.09
N PHE A 34 1.93 7.05 -1.81
CA PHE A 34 1.60 8.36 -1.27
C PHE A 34 2.84 8.95 -0.61
N GLN A 35 3.04 10.25 -0.76
CA GLN A 35 4.09 11.00 -0.09
C GLN A 35 3.52 12.27 0.50
N VAL A 36 4.06 12.69 1.64
CA VAL A 36 3.83 14.02 2.21
C VAL A 36 4.91 14.94 1.69
N ILE A 37 4.51 16.02 1.05
CA ILE A 37 5.41 17.11 0.64
C ILE A 37 5.01 18.39 1.34
N LEU A 38 5.96 19.33 1.49
CA LEU A 38 5.62 20.65 2.00
C LEU A 38 4.80 21.41 0.95
N ALA A 39 3.89 22.27 1.40
CA ALA A 39 3.04 23.06 0.52
C ALA A 39 3.89 23.86 -0.49
N GLY A 40 3.53 23.74 -1.78
CA GLY A 40 4.21 24.42 -2.88
C GLY A 40 5.49 23.74 -3.38
N GLN A 41 5.85 22.56 -2.87
CA GLN A 41 6.94 21.77 -3.43
C GLN A 41 6.46 20.90 -4.60
N THR A 42 7.38 20.53 -5.48
CA THR A 42 7.12 19.52 -6.50
C THR A 42 7.52 18.15 -5.96
N PRO A 43 6.67 17.12 -6.09
CA PRO A 43 7.04 15.78 -5.70
C PRO A 43 8.26 15.29 -6.49
N LYS A 44 9.24 14.75 -5.77
CA LYS A 44 10.37 14.05 -6.37
C LYS A 44 10.07 12.56 -6.38
N TRP A 45 9.69 12.08 -7.56
CA TRP A 45 9.46 10.68 -7.77
C TRP A 45 10.77 10.00 -8.15
N ASP A 46 10.98 8.81 -7.60
CA ASP A 46 12.06 7.95 -8.04
C ASP A 46 11.72 7.35 -9.42
N GLU A 47 12.68 7.35 -10.34
CA GLU A 47 12.52 6.84 -11.71
C GLU A 47 12.75 5.32 -11.81
N ARG A 48 12.91 4.61 -10.69
CA ARG A 48 13.06 3.14 -10.62
C ARG A 48 11.80 2.34 -11.01
N ASP A 49 10.91 2.92 -11.82
CA ASP A 49 9.70 2.27 -12.33
C ASP A 49 9.99 0.96 -13.09
N GLN A 50 11.15 0.89 -13.76
CA GLN A 50 11.58 -0.32 -14.46
C GLN A 50 11.95 -1.45 -13.49
N GLU A 51 12.42 -1.14 -12.28
CA GLU A 51 12.73 -2.14 -11.25
C GLU A 51 11.44 -2.73 -10.64
N TRP A 52 10.38 -1.94 -10.60
CA TRP A 52 9.07 -2.37 -10.09
C TRP A 52 8.43 -3.47 -10.92
N LYS A 53 8.72 -3.54 -12.23
CA LYS A 53 8.17 -4.58 -13.10
C LYS A 53 8.48 -5.99 -12.59
N ALA A 54 9.74 -6.26 -12.26
CA ALA A 54 10.15 -7.58 -11.77
C ALA A 54 9.49 -7.93 -10.41
N VAL A 55 9.30 -6.92 -9.55
CA VAL A 55 8.62 -7.06 -8.26
C VAL A 55 7.14 -7.36 -8.47
N LEU A 56 6.47 -6.60 -9.34
CA LEU A 56 5.06 -6.75 -9.69
C LEU A 56 4.77 -8.12 -10.32
N ASP A 57 5.59 -8.55 -11.28
CA ASP A 57 5.49 -9.87 -11.91
C ASP A 57 5.62 -10.99 -10.85
N ARG A 58 6.58 -10.86 -9.93
CA ARG A 58 6.77 -11.85 -8.85
C ARG A 58 5.55 -11.91 -7.93
N LEU A 59 5.02 -10.76 -7.52
CA LEU A 59 3.87 -10.66 -6.62
C LEU A 59 2.59 -11.18 -7.28
N GLY A 60 2.38 -10.85 -8.56
CA GLY A 60 1.27 -11.37 -9.35
C GLY A 60 1.28 -12.89 -9.42
N ASN A 61 2.46 -13.49 -9.61
CA ASN A 61 2.62 -14.95 -9.71
C ASN A 61 2.57 -15.67 -8.36
N SER A 62 3.02 -15.04 -7.26
CA SER A 62 3.04 -15.68 -5.93
C SER A 62 1.71 -15.58 -5.18
N GLY A 63 0.85 -14.62 -5.53
CA GLY A 63 -0.46 -14.39 -4.88
C GLY A 63 -1.58 -15.30 -5.40
N TYR A 64 -1.34 -16.09 -6.45
CA TYR A 64 -2.33 -16.95 -7.08
C TYR A 64 -2.18 -18.40 -6.60
N TYR A 65 -2.55 -18.68 -5.34
CA TYR A 65 -2.77 -20.06 -4.91
C TYR A 65 -4.23 -20.25 -4.53
N PRO A 66 -4.96 -21.15 -5.20
CA PRO A 66 -6.32 -21.48 -4.82
C PRO A 66 -6.29 -22.17 -3.45
N MET A 67 -6.87 -21.53 -2.43
CA MET A 67 -7.05 -22.12 -1.10
C MET A 67 -8.20 -23.13 -1.07
N ASP A 68 -8.97 -23.23 -2.15
CA ASP A 68 -10.04 -24.20 -2.33
C ASP A 68 -9.94 -24.91 -3.68
N GLN A 69 -10.51 -26.11 -3.77
CA GLN A 69 -10.54 -26.89 -5.02
C GLN A 69 -11.35 -26.21 -6.14
N ALA A 70 -12.19 -25.23 -5.79
CA ALA A 70 -13.02 -24.47 -6.71
C ALA A 70 -12.29 -23.24 -7.30
N GLY A 71 -11.12 -22.87 -6.81
CA GLY A 71 -10.37 -21.69 -7.28
C GLY A 71 -11.12 -20.38 -7.07
N MET A 72 -11.91 -20.27 -6.01
CA MET A 72 -12.64 -19.05 -5.65
C MET A 72 -11.99 -18.29 -4.49
N LEU A 73 -11.15 -18.95 -3.69
CA LEU A 73 -10.46 -18.35 -2.55
C LEU A 73 -8.97 -18.22 -2.88
N TYR A 74 -8.49 -16.98 -2.90
CA TYR A 74 -7.08 -16.65 -3.15
C TYR A 74 -6.49 -15.99 -1.91
N ALA A 75 -5.20 -16.21 -1.67
CA ALA A 75 -4.47 -15.47 -0.64
C ALA A 75 -4.39 -13.98 -1.06
N ASP A 76 -5.03 -13.11 -0.29
CA ASP A 76 -5.06 -11.68 -0.58
C ASP A 76 -3.64 -11.10 -0.42
N THR A 77 -3.07 -10.58 -1.50
CA THR A 77 -1.77 -9.91 -1.45
C THR A 77 -2.02 -8.42 -1.25
N PHE A 78 -2.28 -8.05 0.00
CA PHE A 78 -2.34 -6.66 0.45
C PHE A 78 -1.11 -6.38 1.31
N VAL A 79 -0.21 -5.54 0.81
CA VAL A 79 0.96 -5.10 1.56
C VAL A 79 0.86 -3.60 1.75
N ARG A 80 1.06 -3.15 2.99
CA ARG A 80 1.21 -1.73 3.29
C ARG A 80 2.51 -1.49 4.03
N MET A 81 3.17 -0.39 3.69
CA MET A 81 4.31 0.13 4.42
C MET A 81 4.02 1.60 4.71
N VAL A 82 4.14 1.98 5.98
CA VAL A 82 4.02 3.37 6.42
C VAL A 82 5.39 3.81 6.88
N GLY A 83 6.03 4.66 6.09
CA GLY A 83 7.27 5.33 6.43
C GLY A 83 7.02 6.67 7.11
N LYS A 84 8.10 7.42 7.34
CA LYS A 84 8.03 8.74 8.01
C LYS A 84 7.25 9.78 7.20
N HIS A 85 7.37 9.75 5.87
CA HIS A 85 6.73 10.72 4.97
C HIS A 85 6.10 10.04 3.75
N GLU A 86 5.95 8.72 3.77
CA GLU A 86 5.40 7.99 2.63
C GLU A 86 4.55 6.79 3.07
N ILE A 87 3.57 6.46 2.26
CA ILE A 87 2.73 5.29 2.44
C ILE A 87 2.75 4.53 1.12
N LEU A 88 3.23 3.29 1.15
CA LEU A 88 3.18 2.37 0.02
C LEU A 88 2.04 1.38 0.25
N ILE A 89 1.16 1.25 -0.73
CA ILE A 89 0.11 0.23 -0.75
C ILE A 89 0.29 -0.61 -2.01
N ILE A 90 0.43 -1.91 -1.82
CA ILE A 90 0.46 -2.90 -2.88
C ILE A 90 -0.82 -3.74 -2.74
N LYS A 91 -1.63 -3.79 -3.80
CA LYS A 91 -2.88 -4.56 -3.78
C LYS A 91 -3.19 -5.14 -5.15
N ARG A 92 -4.13 -6.08 -5.23
CA ARG A 92 -4.64 -6.54 -6.53
C ARG A 92 -5.38 -5.44 -7.29
N ASN A 93 -5.25 -5.46 -8.63
CA ASN A 93 -5.98 -4.60 -9.57
C ASN A 93 -7.43 -5.09 -9.74
N GLU A 94 -8.15 -5.15 -8.65
CA GLU A 94 -9.54 -5.59 -8.60
C GLU A 94 -10.41 -4.49 -7.99
N GLN A 95 -11.68 -4.43 -8.42
CA GLN A 95 -12.67 -3.49 -7.89
C GLN A 95 -13.10 -3.80 -6.45
N ARG A 96 -12.52 -4.81 -5.80
CA ARG A 96 -12.75 -5.06 -4.37
C ARG A 96 -12.36 -3.82 -3.57
N HIS A 97 -13.36 -3.24 -2.93
CA HIS A 97 -13.21 -2.10 -2.04
C HIS A 97 -12.46 -2.54 -0.78
N TRP A 98 -11.65 -1.64 -0.21
CA TRP A 98 -11.16 -1.78 1.14
C TRP A 98 -12.37 -1.70 2.06
N THR A 99 -12.89 -2.87 2.45
CA THR A 99 -14.05 -2.94 3.32
C THR A 99 -13.65 -2.48 4.71
N ARG A 100 -14.61 -1.97 5.47
CA ARG A 100 -14.40 -1.57 6.87
C ARG A 100 -13.76 -2.69 7.71
N SER A 101 -14.10 -3.95 7.42
CA SER A 101 -13.51 -5.12 8.08
C SER A 101 -12.04 -5.32 7.71
N ALA A 102 -11.66 -5.10 6.44
CA ALA A 102 -10.26 -5.17 6.04
C ALA A 102 -9.44 -4.02 6.68
N ALA A 103 -9.99 -2.81 6.72
CA ALA A 103 -9.34 -1.68 7.40
C ALA A 103 -9.16 -1.89 8.91
N LEU A 104 -10.14 -2.54 9.56
CA LEU A 104 -10.08 -2.90 10.97
C LEU A 104 -9.01 -3.98 11.22
N ASN A 105 -9.02 -5.07 10.45
CA ASN A 105 -8.00 -6.12 10.55
C ASN A 105 -6.59 -5.54 10.35
N ASP A 106 -6.42 -4.62 9.41
CA ASP A 106 -5.13 -3.96 9.19
C ASP A 106 -4.73 -3.11 10.40
N ALA A 107 -5.66 -2.36 11.00
CA ALA A 107 -5.42 -1.59 12.22
C ALA A 107 -4.96 -2.48 13.37
N ASP A 108 -5.67 -3.60 13.60
CA ASP A 108 -5.34 -4.56 14.65
C ASP A 108 -3.97 -5.20 14.42
N ALA A 109 -3.65 -5.58 13.18
CA ALA A 109 -2.34 -6.14 12.82
C ALA A 109 -1.19 -5.14 13.05
N THR A 110 -1.39 -3.86 12.76
CA THR A 110 -0.37 -2.82 13.03
C THR A 110 -0.23 -2.52 14.51
N ILE A 111 -1.31 -2.55 15.30
CA ILE A 111 -1.23 -2.44 16.76
C ILE A 111 -0.43 -3.61 17.32
N ALA A 112 -0.72 -4.84 16.89
CA ALA A 112 0.02 -6.03 17.31
C ALA A 112 1.51 -5.96 16.96
N GLN A 113 1.85 -5.49 15.75
CA GLN A 113 3.24 -5.29 15.35
C GLN A 113 3.96 -4.22 16.19
N ALA A 114 3.28 -3.11 16.50
CA ALA A 114 3.84 -2.05 17.34
C ALA A 114 4.12 -2.56 18.75
N MET A 115 3.23 -3.39 19.32
CA MET A 115 3.44 -4.03 20.62
C MET A 115 4.67 -4.94 20.60
N HIS A 116 4.85 -5.79 19.59
CA HIS A 116 6.04 -6.64 19.47
C HIS A 116 7.33 -5.80 19.40
N ILE A 117 7.35 -4.72 18.62
CA ILE A 117 8.53 -3.85 18.52
C ILE A 117 8.84 -3.20 19.88
N GLN A 118 7.82 -2.78 20.63
CA GLN A 118 7.99 -2.24 21.98
C GLN A 118 8.55 -3.28 22.96
N GLU A 119 8.07 -4.53 22.89
CA GLU A 119 8.56 -5.63 23.72
C GLU A 119 10.00 -6.02 23.39
N GLU A 120 10.39 -6.02 22.11
CA GLU A 120 11.77 -6.24 21.67
C GLU A 120 12.71 -5.14 22.16
N HIS A 121 12.26 -3.88 22.18
CA HIS A 121 13.04 -2.74 22.67
C HIS A 121 13.07 -2.62 24.20
N ALA A 122 12.22 -3.36 24.92
CA ALA A 122 12.17 -3.38 26.38
C ALA A 122 13.02 -4.49 27.02
N ARG A 123 13.69 -5.34 26.22
CA ARG A 123 14.67 -6.34 26.65
C ARG A 123 16.10 -5.85 26.45
#